data_AF-A0AAV0JS22-F1
#
_entry.id   AF-A0AAV0JS22-F1
#
_cell.length_a   1.000
_cell.length_b   1.000
_cell.length_c   1.000
_cell.angle_alpha   90.00
_cell.angle_beta   90.00
_cell.angle_gamma   90.00
#
_symmetry.space_group_name_H-M   'P 1'
#
loop_
_entity.id
_entity.type
_entity.pdbx_description
1 polymer ?
#
loop_
_entity_poly.entity_id
_entity_poly.type
_entity_poly.pdbx_seq_one_letter_code
_entity_poly.pdbx_strand_id
1 'polypeptide(L)' 'MKEYKNFMIVVKATPKSESTSLIHWTLEYEKLSEDIPEPFSLLKFFVHLSKDIDDHHAEKKEAK' A
#
# COMPACT_ATOMS: atom_id res chain seq x y z
N MET A 1 -2.64 7.60 -13.16
CA MET A 1 -3.05 6.36 -13.87
C MET A 1 -3.07 6.52 -15.38
N LYS A 2 -3.64 7.60 -15.95
CA LYS A 2 -3.60 7.86 -17.41
C LYS A 2 -2.19 8.03 -17.99
N GLU A 3 -1.21 8.30 -17.13
CA GLU A 3 0.22 8.45 -17.46
C GLU A 3 0.96 7.10 -17.53
N TYR A 4 0.32 6.00 -17.14
CA TYR A 4 0.89 4.66 -17.15
C TYR A 4 0.06 3.76 -18.06
N LYS A 5 0.73 2.96 -18.89
CA LYS A 5 0.08 2.05 -19.85
C LYS A 5 -0.45 0.80 -19.18
N ASN A 6 0.35 0.24 -18.28
CA ASN A 6 0.03 -0.86 -17.41
C ASN A 6 0.34 -0.40 -15.98
N PHE A 7 -0.59 -0.59 -15.05
CA PHE A 7 -0.38 -0.24 -13.65
C PHE A 7 -1.07 -1.27 -12.76
N MET A 8 -0.29 -2.01 -12.00
CA MET A 8 -0.75 -3.03 -11.08
C MET A 8 -0.22 -2.74 -9.68
N ILE A 9 -1.10 -2.92 -8.70
CA ILE A 9 -0.77 -2.80 -7.28
C ILE A 9 -0.92 -4.19 -6.69
N VAL A 10 0.16 -4.71 -6.14
CA VAL A 10 0.15 -6.01 -5.43
C VAL A 10 0.30 -5.74 -3.95
N VAL A 11 -0.61 -6.32 -3.17
CA VAL A 11 -0.61 -6.24 -1.70
C VAL A 11 -0.40 -7.65 -1.17
N LYS A 12 0.68 -7.84 -0.41
CA LYS A 12 0.96 -9.11 0.24
C LYS A 12 1.05 -8.92 1.75
N ALA A 13 0.06 -9.44 2.46
CA ALA A 13 0.09 -9.56 3.92
C ALA A 13 0.73 -10.89 4.32
N THR A 14 1.83 -10.83 5.08
CA THR A 14 2.50 -12.01 5.62
C THR A 14 2.39 -11.99 7.14
N PRO A 15 1.70 -12.96 7.78
CA PRO A 15 1.62 -13.04 9.23
C PRO A 15 3.02 -13.15 9.85
N LYS A 16 3.29 -12.34 10.87
CA LYS A 16 4.51 -12.42 11.68
C LYS A 16 4.23 -12.98 13.08
N SER A 17 3.02 -12.75 13.60
CA SER A 17 2.51 -13.29 14.85
C SER A 17 0.98 -13.37 14.80
N GLU A 18 0.36 -13.87 15.87
CA GLU A 18 -1.11 -13.88 16.06
C GLU A 18 -1.77 -12.50 15.91
N SER A 19 -1.02 -11.42 16.18
CA SER A 19 -1.55 -10.05 16.22
C SER A 19 -0.84 -9.09 15.28
N THR A 20 0.14 -9.54 14.51
CA THR A 20 0.95 -8.67 13.65
C THR A 20 1.19 -9.30 12.30
N SER A 21 0.98 -8.52 11.24
CA SER A 21 1.28 -8.89 9.86
C SER A 21 2.22 -7.87 9.23
N LEU A 22 3.12 -8.34 8.36
CA LEU A 22 3.94 -7.48 7.51
C LEU A 22 3.27 -7.31 6.15
N ILE A 23 2.96 -6.06 5.81
CA ILE A 23 2.37 -5.70 4.52
C ILE A 23 3.48 -5.30 3.56
N HIS A 24 3.53 -5.94 2.39
CA HIS A 24 4.38 -5.54 1.27
C HIS A 24 3.50 -4.92 0.18
N TRP A 25 3.81 -3.68 -0.17
CA TRP A 25 3.23 -2.98 -1.31
C TRP A 25 4.20 -3.01 -2.47
N THR A 26 3.77 -3.59 -3.59
CA THR A 26 4.54 -3.60 -4.84
C THR A 26 3.76 -2.85 -5.91
N LEU A 27 4.45 -1.94 -6.59
CA LEU A 27 3.93 -1.25 -7.76
C LEU A 27 4.62 -1.81 -9.00
N GLU A 28 3.84 -2.40 -9.91
CA GLU A 28 4.32 -2.85 -11.21
C GLU A 28 3.69 -1.96 -12.28
N TYR A 29 4.52 -1.21 -13.02
CA TYR A 29 4.01 -0.22 -13.97
C TYR A 29 4.90 -0.03 -15.20
N GLU A 30 4.28 0.41 -16.28
CA GLU A 30 4.92 0.84 -17.52
C GLU A 30 4.55 2.31 -17.76
N LYS A 31 5.54 3.20 -17.77
CA LYS A 31 5.34 4.61 -18.09
C LYS A 31 5.01 4.79 -19.57
N LEU A 32 4.17 5.76 -19.91
CA LEU A 32 3.92 6.12 -21.31
C LEU A 32 5.09 6.87 -21.98
N SER A 33 5.94 7.53 -21.19
CA SER A 33 7.18 8.20 -21.62
C SER A 33 8.15 8.33 -20.46
N GLU A 34 9.44 8.57 -20.74
CA GLU A 34 10.49 8.66 -19.71
C GLU A 34 10.31 9.87 -18.78
N ASP A 35 9.65 10.93 -19.24
CA ASP A 35 9.40 12.17 -18.50
C ASP A 35 8.40 12.00 -17.34
N ILE A 36 7.71 10.86 -17.31
CA ILE A 36 6.69 10.59 -16.30
C ILE A 36 7.38 10.23 -14.98
N PRO A 37 7.06 10.93 -13.88
CA PRO A 37 7.70 10.68 -12.60
C PRO A 37 7.36 9.29 -12.05
N GLU A 38 8.24 8.78 -11.20
CA GLU A 38 7.97 7.55 -10.47
C GLU A 38 6.80 7.73 -9.49
N PRO A 39 5.93 6.73 -9.32
CA PRO A 39 4.75 6.80 -8.44
C PRO A 39 5.11 6.69 -6.94
N PHE A 40 6.24 7.26 -6.50
CA PHE A 40 6.68 7.20 -5.09
C PHE A 40 5.72 7.92 -4.14
N SER A 41 5.01 8.95 -4.61
CA SER A 41 3.96 9.61 -3.83
C SER A 41 2.82 8.64 -3.51
N LEU A 42 2.42 7.80 -4.46
CA LEU A 42 1.42 6.76 -4.26
C LEU A 42 1.91 5.67 -3.30
N LEU A 43 3.18 5.29 -3.40
CA LEU A 43 3.78 4.32 -2.48
C LEU A 43 3.80 4.85 -1.03
N LYS A 44 4.11 6.14 -0.84
CA LYS A 44 3.98 6.81 0.48
C LYS A 44 2.54 6.86 0.96
N PHE A 45 1.58 7.12 0.06
CA PHE A 45 0.16 7.10 0.41
C PHE A 45 -0.26 5.72 0.95
N PHE A 46 0.16 4.61 0.34
CA PHE A 46 -0.15 3.27 0.86
C PHE A 46 0.43 2.99 2.24
N VAL A 47 1.60 3.55 2.56
CA VAL A 47 2.18 3.45 3.91
C VAL A 47 1.27 4.16 4.93
N HIS A 48 0.79 5.37 4.62
CA HIS A 48 -0.13 6.07 5.51
C HIS A 48 -1.48 5.35 5.63
N LEU A 49 -2.06 4.94 4.50
CA LEU A 49 -3.30 4.16 4.48
C LEU A 49 -3.21 2.89 5.34
N SER A 50 -2.05 2.20 5.30
CA SER A 50 -1.84 1.00 6.11
C SER A 50 -1.84 1.31 7.61
N LYS A 51 -1.33 2.47 8.02
CA LYS A 51 -1.37 2.92 9.42
C LYS A 51 -2.79 3.29 9.84
N ASP A 52 -3.51 4.04 9.01
CA ASP A 52 -4.90 4.42 9.32
C ASP A 52 -5.81 3.18 9.49
N ILE A 53 -5.57 2.13 8.69
CA ILE A 53 -6.27 0.84 8.83
C ILE A 53 -5.88 0.13 10.14
N ASP A 54 -4.59 0.14 10.49
CA ASP A 54 -4.10 -0.46 11.73
C ASP A 54 -4.69 0.24 12.95
N ASP A 55 -4.69 1.57 12.96
CA ASP A 55 -5.29 2.40 14.02
C ASP A 55 -6.80 2.13 14.16
N HIS A 56 -7.55 2.10 13.05
CA HIS A 56 -8.97 1.79 13.07
C HIS A 56 -9.27 0.37 13.62
N HIS A 57 -8.41 -0.60 13.34
CA HIS A 57 -8.54 -1.95 13.87
C HIS A 57 -8.09 -2.08 15.33
N ALA A 58 -7.16 -1.23 15.79
CA ALA A 58 -6.76 -1.15 17.19
C ALA A 58 -7.91 -0.60 18.06
N GLU A 59 -8.61 0.45 17.61
CA GLU A 59 -9.74 1.05 18.31
C GLU A 59 -10.90 0.07 18.57
N LYS A 60 -11.11 -0.90 17.67
CA LYS A 60 -12.16 -1.92 17.83
C LYS A 60 -11.86 -2.97 18.92
N LYS A 61 -10.62 -3.06 19.43
CA LYS A 61 -10.28 -3.99 20.51
C LYS A 61 -10.65 -3.47 21.91
N GLU A 62 -10.89 -2.17 22.07
CA GLU A 62 -11.27 -1.58 23.37
C GLU A 62 -12.78 -1.63 23.68
N ALA A 63 -13.61 -2.03 22.70
CA ALA A 63 -15.02 -2.32 22.93
C ALA A 63 -15.25 -3.82 23.20
N LYS A 64 -14.72 -4.33 24.31
CA LYS A 64 -15.08 -5.66 24.83
C LYS A 64 -15.10 -5.70 26.35
#